data_AF-A0A090QJQ4-F1
#
_entry.id   AF-A0A090QJQ4-F1
#
_cell.length_a   1.000
_cell.length_b   1.000
_cell.length_c   1.000
_cell.angle_alpha   90.00
_cell.angle_beta   90.00
_cell.angle_gamma   90.00
#
_symmetry.space_group_name_H-M   'P 1'
#
loop_
_entity.id
_entity.type
_entity.pdbx_description
1 polymer ?
#
loop_
_entity_poly.entity_id
_entity_poly.type
_entity_poly.pdbx_seq_one_letter_code
_entity_poly.pdbx_strand_id
1 'polypeptide(L)'
;MDPNPIYSITTFQPSSEEIQLVDEDGEITERLTPRLRIFENTPLSCTGCDDPDIQNNYTITGPVPELVQYFYDTIISQEGNSTLSSDSNFQNYFRGLYFKVTPSASGGNSVILNLANANVNMKVLVFNKDTSDLDGDGDFEEIISISSNFRFGFGPRIVQFIDQEISTNVENEISSNSNSITGAERLFLKGGPGSVALVELFENQTEFEDFISNNWLINEAYLDLYVDQSKFTGIDGEAEPERIFVYNARTGEVLADYNLGSSSSGAVNSNTIHLGRLEREVEDDLNSRGIKYRIRLTNYLNTLIGLDNPTNDPLAVVVSQNVNVITGQRIKDATDSIELENVPLSTVIAPEGTVLHGNLSTDPDKRLQLKVFYTETN
;
A
#
# COMPACT_ATOMS: atom_id res chain seq x y z
N MET A 1 16.16 -15.61 -10.71
CA MET A 1 17.40 -14.82 -10.54
C MET A 1 17.02 -13.38 -10.81
N ASP A 2 17.21 -12.49 -9.85
CA ASP A 2 16.98 -11.07 -10.07
C ASP A 2 17.95 -10.53 -11.13
N PRO A 3 17.54 -9.55 -11.94
CA PRO A 3 18.45 -8.86 -12.85
C PRO A 3 19.53 -8.13 -12.06
N ASN A 4 20.72 -7.97 -12.66
CA ASN A 4 21.76 -7.10 -12.08
C ASN A 4 21.23 -5.66 -12.03
N PRO A 5 21.34 -4.97 -10.89
CA PRO A 5 20.86 -3.60 -10.76
C PRO A 5 21.70 -2.66 -11.63
N ILE A 6 21.04 -1.79 -12.38
CA ILE A 6 21.66 -0.69 -13.15
C ILE A 6 21.96 0.55 -12.28
N TYR A 7 21.37 0.57 -11.08
CA TYR A 7 21.52 1.63 -10.08
C TYR A 7 21.19 1.04 -8.71
N SER A 8 21.95 1.41 -7.69
CA SER A 8 21.68 1.03 -6.31
C SER A 8 22.03 2.16 -5.35
N ILE A 9 21.22 2.32 -4.31
CA ILE A 9 21.44 3.28 -3.23
C ILE A 9 21.25 2.55 -1.91
N THR A 10 22.20 2.68 -0.99
CA THR A 10 22.21 1.96 0.29
C THR A 10 21.67 2.79 1.45
N THR A 11 21.55 4.10 1.28
CA THR A 11 21.10 5.06 2.30
C THR A 11 19.74 5.66 1.99
N PHE A 12 18.87 4.92 1.29
CA PHE A 12 17.52 5.38 1.03
C PHE A 12 16.70 5.40 2.32
N GLN A 13 16.38 6.60 2.79
CA GLN A 13 15.44 6.82 3.89
C GLN A 13 14.22 7.55 3.35
N PRO A 14 13.03 6.92 3.34
CA PRO A 14 11.81 7.63 2.97
C PRO A 14 11.53 8.72 4.02
N SER A 15 11.41 9.97 3.57
CA SER A 15 10.90 11.07 4.38
C SER A 15 9.44 11.31 4.05
N SER A 16 8.60 11.50 5.06
CA SER A 16 7.22 11.96 4.93
C SER A 16 7.12 13.48 4.79
N GLU A 17 8.25 14.19 4.90
CA GLU A 17 8.30 15.65 4.87
C GLU A 17 8.17 16.21 3.44
N GLU A 18 7.51 17.36 3.35
CA GLU A 18 7.37 18.14 2.11
C GLU A 18 8.74 18.66 1.64
N ILE A 19 9.09 18.42 0.37
CA ILE A 19 10.34 18.95 -0.21
C ILE A 19 10.09 20.37 -0.70
N GLN A 20 10.88 21.32 -0.20
CA GLN A 20 10.85 22.72 -0.66
C GLN A 20 11.93 22.92 -1.72
N LEU A 21 11.53 23.39 -2.91
CA LEU A 21 12.47 23.94 -3.88
C LEU A 21 12.76 25.38 -3.49
N VAL A 22 14.02 25.73 -3.44
CA VAL A 22 14.48 27.11 -3.19
C VAL A 22 15.24 27.62 -4.40
N ASP A 23 15.15 28.93 -4.66
CA ASP A 23 16.03 29.59 -5.64
C ASP A 23 17.45 29.82 -5.07
N GLU A 24 18.31 30.47 -5.85
CA GLU A 24 19.70 30.78 -5.46
C GLU A 24 19.78 31.70 -4.23
N ASP A 25 18.72 32.46 -3.93
CA ASP A 25 18.61 33.35 -2.78
C ASP A 25 17.98 32.66 -1.55
N GLY A 26 17.56 31.41 -1.68
CA GLY A 26 16.97 30.60 -0.61
C GLY A 26 15.47 30.79 -0.43
N GLU A 27 14.79 31.49 -1.33
CA GLU A 27 13.33 31.68 -1.30
C GLU A 27 12.61 30.46 -1.84
N ILE A 28 11.52 30.05 -1.18
CA ILE A 28 10.75 28.86 -1.57
C ILE A 28 10.00 29.14 -2.88
N THR A 29 10.43 28.49 -3.95
CA THR A 29 9.82 28.59 -5.28
C THR A 29 8.71 27.57 -5.50
N GLU A 30 8.84 26.39 -4.90
CA GLU A 30 7.85 25.32 -5.03
C GLU A 30 7.83 24.44 -3.78
N ARG A 31 6.66 23.86 -3.48
CA ARG A 31 6.49 22.86 -2.45
C ARG A 31 6.01 21.56 -3.06
N LEU A 32 6.74 20.49 -2.80
CA LEU A 32 6.55 19.20 -3.43
C LEU A 32 6.11 18.17 -2.41
N THR A 33 5.05 17.43 -2.74
CA THR A 33 4.68 16.21 -1.99
C THR A 33 5.87 15.25 -1.93
N PRO A 34 6.00 14.45 -0.85
CA PRO A 34 7.00 13.39 -0.77
C PRO A 34 6.99 12.54 -2.04
N ARG A 35 8.17 12.37 -2.65
CA ARG A 35 8.33 11.60 -3.89
C ARG A 35 9.68 10.88 -3.89
N LEU A 36 9.71 9.70 -4.48
CA LEU A 36 10.96 9.04 -4.83
C LEU A 36 11.54 9.73 -6.08
N ARG A 37 12.70 10.38 -5.96
CA ARG A 37 13.44 10.96 -7.09
C ARG A 37 14.84 10.36 -7.12
N ILE A 38 15.20 9.77 -8.26
CA ILE A 38 16.57 9.41 -8.59
C ILE A 38 17.03 10.43 -9.62
N PHE A 39 18.13 11.12 -9.34
CA PHE A 39 18.69 12.15 -10.21
C PHE A 39 20.19 11.95 -10.32
N GLU A 40 20.67 11.83 -11.55
CA GLU A 40 22.09 11.83 -11.88
C GLU A 40 22.30 12.80 -13.04
N ASN A 41 23.44 13.47 -13.02
CA ASN A 41 23.91 14.31 -14.12
C ASN A 41 25.37 13.96 -14.43
N THR A 42 25.78 14.18 -15.67
CA THR A 42 27.18 14.18 -16.05
C THR A 42 27.72 15.59 -15.89
N PRO A 43 28.56 15.88 -14.88
CA PRO A 43 29.14 17.21 -14.75
C PRO A 43 30.08 17.47 -15.93
N LEU A 44 29.89 18.62 -16.56
CA LEU A 44 30.74 19.14 -17.61
C LEU A 44 31.67 20.19 -17.01
N SER A 45 32.94 20.21 -17.42
CA SER A 45 33.82 21.33 -17.15
C SER A 45 34.53 21.75 -18.43
N CYS A 46 34.84 23.04 -18.51
CA CYS A 46 35.64 23.61 -19.58
C CYS A 46 37.06 23.78 -19.04
N THR A 47 38.02 23.03 -19.59
CA THR A 47 39.42 23.13 -19.15
C THR A 47 40.19 24.09 -20.06
N GLY A 48 40.69 25.21 -19.51
CA GLY A 48 41.49 26.19 -20.26
C GLY A 48 40.68 27.21 -21.08
N CYS A 49 39.41 27.39 -20.74
CA CYS A 49 38.53 28.35 -21.39
C CYS A 49 38.67 29.70 -20.67
N ASP A 50 39.36 30.66 -21.28
CA ASP A 50 39.34 32.07 -20.85
C ASP A 50 37.93 32.66 -21.06
N ASP A 51 37.20 32.10 -22.02
CA ASP A 51 35.79 32.33 -22.33
C ASP A 51 35.14 30.97 -22.70
N PRO A 52 34.18 30.44 -21.91
CA PRO A 52 33.50 29.17 -22.19
C PRO A 52 32.66 29.21 -23.48
N ASP A 53 32.35 30.40 -23.99
CA ASP A 53 31.46 30.58 -25.13
C ASP A 53 32.23 30.43 -26.46
N ILE A 54 33.57 30.50 -26.50
CA ILE A 54 34.35 30.55 -27.76
C ILE A 54 35.15 29.25 -28.05
N GLN A 55 35.32 28.35 -27.07
CA GLN A 55 36.18 27.16 -27.23
C GLN A 55 35.46 25.82 -27.01
N ASN A 56 35.56 24.95 -28.03
CA ASN A 56 34.91 23.63 -28.14
C ASN A 56 35.46 22.55 -27.18
N ASN A 57 35.81 22.92 -25.95
CA ASN A 57 36.58 22.09 -25.01
C ASN A 57 35.80 21.78 -23.72
N TYR A 58 34.50 21.51 -23.82
CA TYR A 58 33.78 20.85 -22.73
C TYR A 58 34.23 19.39 -22.65
N THR A 59 34.79 19.01 -21.51
CA THR A 59 35.11 17.62 -21.20
C THR A 59 34.18 17.13 -20.10
N ILE A 60 33.73 15.88 -20.25
CA ILE A 60 33.04 15.18 -19.16
C ILE A 60 34.02 15.06 -18.01
N THR A 61 33.63 15.59 -16.85
CA THR A 61 34.48 15.60 -15.67
C THR A 61 34.14 14.40 -14.80
N GLY A 62 35.09 13.48 -14.62
CA GLY A 62 34.87 12.27 -13.84
C GLY A 62 34.13 11.16 -14.62
N PRO A 63 33.83 10.04 -13.97
CA PRO A 63 33.13 8.93 -14.60
C PRO A 63 31.68 9.32 -14.93
N VAL A 64 31.20 8.92 -16.10
CA VAL A 64 29.77 9.00 -16.44
C VAL A 64 29.01 8.11 -15.45
N PRO A 65 28.00 8.63 -14.73
CA PRO A 65 27.21 7.83 -13.81
C PRO A 65 26.53 6.66 -14.54
N GLU A 66 26.44 5.50 -13.86
CA GLU A 66 25.95 4.25 -14.47
C GLU A 66 24.52 4.39 -15.03
N LEU A 67 23.63 5.13 -14.35
CA LEU A 67 22.26 5.33 -14.82
C LEU A 67 22.23 6.19 -16.08
N VAL A 68 23.08 7.23 -16.15
CA VAL A 68 23.21 8.08 -17.34
C VAL A 68 23.74 7.26 -18.51
N GLN A 69 24.77 6.45 -18.29
CA GLN A 69 25.33 5.57 -19.32
C GLN A 69 24.30 4.55 -19.82
N TYR A 70 23.54 3.93 -18.91
CA TYR A 70 22.49 2.98 -19.27
C TYR A 70 21.44 3.60 -20.20
N PHE A 71 20.95 4.80 -19.87
CA PHE A 71 19.95 5.49 -20.68
C PHE A 71 20.52 6.00 -22.01
N TYR A 72 21.79 6.41 -22.03
CA TYR A 72 22.49 6.72 -23.28
C TYR A 72 22.55 5.50 -24.20
N ASP A 73 22.96 4.34 -23.68
CA ASP A 73 23.08 3.12 -24.47
C ASP A 73 21.72 2.52 -24.88
N THR A 74 20.69 2.75 -24.07
CA THR A 74 19.33 2.26 -24.33
C THR A 74 18.61 3.12 -25.37
N ILE A 75 18.82 4.44 -25.36
CA ILE A 75 18.05 5.38 -26.18
C ILE A 75 18.94 5.99 -27.26
N ILE A 76 20.00 6.70 -26.89
CA ILE A 76 20.79 7.51 -27.83
C ILE A 76 21.61 6.62 -28.76
N SER A 77 22.29 5.60 -28.25
CA SER A 77 23.12 4.71 -29.10
C SER A 77 22.31 3.79 -30.03
N GLN A 78 20.98 3.70 -29.82
CA GLN A 78 20.07 2.95 -30.69
C GLN A 78 19.55 3.80 -31.87
N GLU A 79 20.06 5.02 -32.05
CA GLU A 79 19.73 5.85 -33.21
C GLU A 79 19.93 5.09 -34.53
N GLY A 80 18.95 5.19 -35.43
CA GLY A 80 18.96 4.50 -36.72
C GLY A 80 18.71 2.99 -36.67
N ASN A 81 18.62 2.38 -35.48
CA ASN A 81 18.28 0.97 -35.34
C ASN A 81 16.76 0.73 -35.46
N SER A 82 16.39 -0.44 -35.99
CA SER A 82 15.02 -0.97 -36.01
C SER A 82 14.34 -1.02 -34.63
N THR A 83 15.13 -1.06 -33.55
CA THR A 83 14.65 -0.98 -32.17
C THR A 83 13.78 0.27 -31.92
N LEU A 84 14.18 1.42 -32.48
CA LEU A 84 13.49 2.70 -32.31
C LEU A 84 12.57 3.04 -33.50
N SER A 85 12.36 2.11 -34.44
CA SER A 85 11.59 2.41 -35.66
C SER A 85 10.07 2.41 -35.46
N SER A 86 9.58 1.92 -34.33
CA SER A 86 8.17 1.94 -33.96
C SER A 86 7.96 1.74 -32.47
N ASP A 87 6.80 2.18 -31.96
CA ASP A 87 6.40 1.97 -30.56
C ASP A 87 6.43 0.50 -30.14
N SER A 88 5.97 -0.40 -31.01
CA SER A 88 5.96 -1.85 -30.75
C SER A 88 7.37 -2.42 -30.61
N ASN A 89 8.32 -1.99 -31.45
CA ASN A 89 9.71 -2.44 -31.34
C ASN A 89 10.35 -1.91 -30.06
N PHE A 90 10.09 -0.64 -29.73
CA PHE A 90 10.60 -0.02 -28.52
C PHE A 90 10.04 -0.70 -27.26
N GLN A 91 8.73 -0.96 -27.18
CA GLN A 91 8.13 -1.66 -26.03
C GLN A 91 8.65 -3.09 -25.85
N ASN A 92 9.01 -3.77 -26.93
CA ASN A 92 9.62 -5.10 -26.86
C ASN A 92 11.06 -5.05 -26.33
N TYR A 93 11.80 -4.01 -26.70
CA TYR A 93 13.18 -3.77 -26.29
C TYR A 93 13.28 -3.23 -24.85
N PHE A 94 12.49 -2.21 -24.52
CA PHE A 94 12.42 -1.58 -23.20
C PHE A 94 11.08 -1.91 -22.53
N ARG A 95 11.06 -2.96 -21.71
CA ARG A 95 9.84 -3.51 -21.09
C ARG A 95 9.42 -2.81 -19.79
N GLY A 96 10.18 -1.81 -19.35
CA GLY A 96 9.93 -1.04 -18.13
C GLY A 96 11.07 -1.13 -17.12
N LEU A 97 10.83 -0.58 -15.94
CA LEU A 97 11.77 -0.60 -14.83
C LEU A 97 11.30 -1.57 -13.74
N TYR A 98 12.27 -2.27 -13.15
CA TYR A 98 12.06 -3.14 -12.00
C TYR A 98 12.78 -2.53 -10.80
N PHE A 99 12.03 -2.27 -9.73
CA PHE A 99 12.56 -1.76 -8.48
C PHE A 99 12.55 -2.89 -7.46
N LYS A 100 13.72 -3.20 -6.90
CA LYS A 100 13.86 -4.10 -5.77
C LYS A 100 14.35 -3.30 -4.57
N VAL A 101 13.56 -3.31 -3.51
CA VAL A 101 13.89 -2.66 -2.24
C VAL A 101 14.11 -3.75 -1.20
N THR A 102 15.25 -3.70 -0.52
CA THR A 102 15.58 -4.63 0.55
C THR A 102 15.94 -3.86 1.80
N PRO A 103 15.57 -4.34 3.00
CA PRO A 103 15.98 -3.70 4.24
C PRO A 103 17.52 -3.72 4.36
N SER A 104 18.10 -2.63 4.87
CA SER A 104 19.55 -2.49 5.07
C SER A 104 20.03 -3.13 6.38
N ALA A 105 19.13 -3.46 7.31
CA ALA A 105 19.40 -4.06 8.62
C ALA A 105 18.21 -4.89 9.14
N SER A 106 18.25 -5.33 10.40
CA SER A 106 17.09 -5.92 11.09
C SER A 106 16.04 -4.82 11.35
N GLY A 107 14.93 -4.89 10.62
CA GLY A 107 13.93 -3.81 10.57
C GLY A 107 13.99 -3.05 9.25
N GLY A 108 12.87 -2.43 8.88
CA GLY A 108 12.74 -1.69 7.63
C GLY A 108 11.42 -0.93 7.58
N ASN A 109 11.36 0.06 6.70
CA ASN A 109 10.14 0.83 6.45
C ASN A 109 9.47 0.33 5.17
N SER A 110 8.15 0.16 5.21
CA SER A 110 7.35 -0.04 4.01
C SER A 110 6.93 1.32 3.45
N VAL A 111 6.90 1.45 2.12
CA VAL A 111 6.44 2.67 1.45
C VAL A 111 5.41 2.30 0.40
N ILE A 112 4.28 3.00 0.42
CA ILE A 112 3.29 2.94 -0.64
C ILE A 112 3.57 4.10 -1.58
N LEU A 113 3.89 3.79 -2.84
CA LEU A 113 4.15 4.80 -3.86
C LEU A 113 2.94 4.93 -4.79
N ASN A 114 2.43 6.15 -4.94
CA ASN A 114 1.51 6.45 -6.02
C ASN A 114 2.30 6.59 -7.33
N LEU A 115 2.24 5.56 -8.17
CA LEU A 115 2.95 5.51 -9.45
C LEU A 115 2.13 6.03 -10.63
N ALA A 116 0.93 6.60 -10.41
CA ALA A 116 0.06 7.09 -11.49
C ALA A 116 0.72 8.16 -12.37
N ASN A 117 1.63 8.96 -11.79
CA ASN A 117 2.39 10.00 -12.49
C ASN A 117 3.88 9.66 -12.60
N ALA A 118 4.26 8.38 -12.42
CA ALA A 118 5.65 7.97 -12.50
C ALA A 118 6.19 8.19 -13.92
N ASN A 119 7.34 8.84 -14.03
CA ASN A 119 7.98 9.09 -15.31
C ASN A 119 9.50 9.21 -15.17
N VAL A 120 10.21 8.95 -16.26
CA VAL A 120 11.61 9.32 -16.45
C VAL A 120 11.66 10.59 -17.28
N ASN A 121 12.41 11.59 -16.81
CA ASN A 121 12.72 12.78 -17.58
C ASN A 121 14.20 12.70 -17.98
N MET A 122 14.45 12.59 -19.28
CA MET A 122 15.80 12.66 -19.84
C MET A 122 15.99 14.02 -20.47
N LYS A 123 16.97 14.78 -19.98
CA LYS A 123 17.40 16.04 -20.59
C LYS A 123 18.70 15.80 -21.33
N VAL A 124 18.69 16.01 -22.64
CA VAL A 124 19.88 15.94 -23.49
C VAL A 124 20.32 17.36 -23.78
N LEU A 125 21.61 17.62 -23.59
CA LEU A 125 22.25 18.89 -23.92
C LEU A 125 23.23 18.61 -25.06
N VAL A 126 23.06 19.35 -26.15
CA VAL A 126 23.98 19.32 -27.30
C VAL A 126 24.61 20.70 -27.40
N PHE A 127 25.93 20.74 -27.43
CA PHE A 127 26.71 21.97 -27.58
C PHE A 127 27.17 22.05 -29.03
N ASN A 128 26.81 23.13 -29.72
CA ASN A 128 27.19 23.37 -31.10
C ASN A 128 27.71 24.78 -31.25
N LYS A 129 28.65 24.96 -32.17
CA LYS A 129 29.04 26.29 -32.62
C LYS A 129 27.85 26.96 -33.31
N ASP A 130 27.53 28.19 -32.92
CA ASP A 130 26.42 28.95 -33.47
C ASP A 130 26.73 29.56 -34.83
N THR A 131 26.97 28.71 -35.82
CA THR A 131 27.27 29.18 -37.18
C THR A 131 26.10 29.87 -37.90
N SER A 132 24.91 29.94 -37.27
CA SER A 132 23.67 30.40 -37.89
C SER A 132 22.92 31.46 -37.08
N ASP A 133 23.50 31.98 -36.00
CA ASP A 133 22.85 32.98 -35.09
C ASP A 133 21.48 32.47 -34.64
N LEU A 134 21.48 31.28 -34.04
CA LEU A 134 20.31 30.53 -33.59
C LEU A 134 19.62 31.20 -32.40
N ASP A 135 20.35 31.99 -31.61
CA ASP A 135 19.82 32.73 -30.46
C ASP A 135 19.52 34.22 -30.76
N GLY A 136 20.05 34.75 -31.88
CA GLY A 136 19.73 36.07 -32.41
C GLY A 136 20.56 37.22 -31.79
N ASP A 137 21.68 36.91 -31.15
CA ASP A 137 22.55 37.90 -30.52
C ASP A 137 23.58 38.52 -31.50
N GLY A 138 23.74 37.90 -32.68
CA GLY A 138 24.63 38.32 -33.75
C GLY A 138 26.08 37.82 -33.63
N ASP A 139 26.39 36.95 -32.67
CA ASP A 139 27.65 36.21 -32.57
C ASP A 139 27.54 34.85 -33.29
N PHE A 140 28.39 34.62 -34.27
CA PHE A 140 28.41 33.39 -35.06
C PHE A 140 29.52 32.41 -34.64
N GLU A 141 30.33 32.82 -33.67
CA GLU A 141 31.53 32.12 -33.24
C GLU A 141 31.38 31.47 -31.87
N GLU A 142 30.28 31.74 -31.17
CA GLU A 142 30.01 31.19 -29.86
C GLU A 142 29.48 29.74 -29.88
N ILE A 143 29.43 29.10 -28.70
CA ILE A 143 28.89 27.77 -28.48
C ILE A 143 27.57 27.91 -27.75
N ILE A 144 26.49 27.59 -28.45
CA ILE A 144 25.17 27.50 -27.85
C ILE A 144 24.88 26.09 -27.37
N SER A 145 24.08 26.00 -26.30
CA SER A 145 23.53 24.74 -25.81
C SER A 145 22.08 24.57 -26.24
N ILE A 146 21.80 23.49 -26.98
CA ILE A 146 20.45 23.09 -27.34
C ILE A 146 20.01 22.03 -26.34
N SER A 147 18.91 22.30 -25.64
CA SER A 147 18.30 21.33 -24.74
C SER A 147 17.09 20.64 -25.36
N SER A 148 17.10 19.31 -25.34
CA SER A 148 15.94 18.48 -25.64
C SER A 148 15.49 17.74 -24.39
N ASN A 149 14.18 17.69 -24.15
CA ASN A 149 13.58 16.97 -23.02
C ASN A 149 12.72 15.83 -23.53
N PHE A 150 13.05 14.61 -23.11
CA PHE A 150 12.28 13.40 -23.39
C PHE A 150 11.63 12.91 -22.10
N ARG A 151 10.30 12.79 -22.12
CA ARG A 151 9.53 12.30 -20.97
C ARG A 151 8.93 10.93 -21.29
N PHE A 152 9.36 9.92 -20.54
CA PHE A 152 8.83 8.57 -20.62
C PHE A 152 7.90 8.34 -19.44
N GLY A 153 6.59 8.24 -19.70
CA GLY A 153 5.63 7.80 -18.68
C GLY A 153 5.68 6.29 -18.53
N PHE A 154 5.47 5.80 -17.31
CA PHE A 154 5.16 4.39 -17.11
C PHE A 154 3.65 4.22 -17.34
N GLY A 155 3.27 3.44 -18.36
CA GLY A 155 1.86 3.17 -18.68
C GLY A 155 1.12 2.49 -17.52
N PRO A 156 -0.19 2.22 -17.63
CA PRO A 156 -0.99 1.76 -16.49
C PRO A 156 -0.61 0.38 -15.93
N ARG A 157 0.31 -0.34 -16.60
CA ARG A 157 0.74 -1.68 -16.20
C ARG A 157 1.83 -1.58 -15.14
N ILE A 158 1.37 -1.33 -13.92
CA ILE A 158 2.20 -1.37 -12.71
C ILE A 158 1.87 -2.68 -12.00
N VAL A 159 2.90 -3.48 -11.73
CA VAL A 159 2.77 -4.70 -10.93
C VAL A 159 3.63 -4.52 -9.71
N GLN A 160 3.03 -4.63 -8.53
CA GLN A 160 3.74 -4.61 -7.27
C GLN A 160 3.81 -6.03 -6.72
N PHE A 161 5.01 -6.44 -6.33
CA PHE A 161 5.24 -7.68 -5.61
C PHE A 161 5.56 -7.31 -4.17
N ILE A 162 4.86 -7.94 -3.23
CA ILE A 162 5.13 -7.83 -1.80
C ILE A 162 5.60 -9.20 -1.37
N ASP A 163 6.84 -9.26 -0.91
CA ASP A 163 7.46 -10.47 -0.39
C ASP A 163 7.74 -10.22 1.09
N GLN A 164 6.89 -10.80 1.94
CA GLN A 164 6.98 -10.70 3.38
C GLN A 164 6.67 -12.07 3.98
N GLU A 165 7.61 -12.59 4.75
CA GLU A 165 7.43 -13.83 5.49
C GLU A 165 6.87 -13.52 6.88
N ILE A 166 5.85 -14.28 7.30
CA ILE A 166 5.40 -14.27 8.69
C ILE A 166 6.49 -14.97 9.51
N SER A 167 6.85 -14.41 10.68
CA SER A 167 7.86 -15.06 11.51
C SER A 167 7.39 -16.45 11.95
N THR A 168 8.27 -17.45 11.93
CA THR A 168 7.95 -18.84 12.29
C THR A 168 7.32 -18.97 13.68
N ASN A 169 7.67 -18.09 14.62
CA ASN A 169 7.05 -18.07 15.95
C ASN A 169 5.56 -17.73 15.90
N VAL A 170 5.17 -16.76 15.06
CA VAL A 170 3.77 -16.37 14.86
C VAL A 170 3.02 -17.46 14.09
N GLU A 171 3.62 -18.06 13.06
CA GLU A 171 3.00 -19.19 12.34
C GLU A 171 2.71 -20.39 13.26
N ASN A 172 3.65 -20.72 14.14
CA ASN A 172 3.47 -21.76 15.15
C ASN A 172 2.37 -21.39 16.17
N GLU A 173 2.29 -20.12 16.57
CA GLU A 173 1.22 -19.68 17.48
C GLU A 173 -0.15 -19.76 16.79
N ILE A 174 -0.27 -19.30 15.54
CA ILE A 174 -1.53 -19.45 14.76
C ILE A 174 -1.94 -20.91 14.72
N SER A 175 -1.03 -21.80 14.30
CA SER A 175 -1.30 -23.22 14.11
C SER A 175 -1.66 -23.96 15.40
N SER A 176 -1.09 -23.55 16.55
CA SER A 176 -1.34 -24.19 17.85
C SER A 176 -2.54 -23.61 18.59
N ASN A 177 -2.95 -22.37 18.27
CA ASN A 177 -4.03 -21.66 18.93
C ASN A 177 -5.40 -21.85 18.25
N SER A 178 -5.42 -22.04 16.94
CA SER A 178 -6.67 -22.14 16.17
C SER A 178 -7.17 -23.58 16.05
N ASN A 179 -8.45 -23.80 16.37
CA ASN A 179 -9.17 -25.03 16.10
C ASN A 179 -10.45 -24.70 15.32
N SER A 180 -10.65 -25.34 14.16
CA SER A 180 -11.79 -25.07 13.28
C SER A 180 -13.16 -25.47 13.86
N ILE A 181 -13.21 -26.14 15.02
CA ILE A 181 -14.43 -26.58 15.69
C ILE A 181 -14.67 -25.75 16.95
N THR A 182 -13.66 -25.59 17.81
CA THR A 182 -13.82 -24.92 19.10
C THR A 182 -13.48 -23.42 19.07
N GLY A 183 -12.92 -22.94 17.96
CA GLY A 183 -12.43 -21.57 17.82
C GLY A 183 -10.97 -21.41 18.28
N ALA A 184 -10.64 -20.22 18.79
CA ALA A 184 -9.27 -19.82 19.06
C ALA A 184 -9.17 -18.94 20.31
N GLU A 185 -8.04 -18.96 21.01
CA GLU A 185 -7.82 -18.02 22.12
C GLU A 185 -7.43 -16.61 21.61
N ARG A 186 -6.84 -16.55 20.41
CA ARG A 186 -6.37 -15.33 19.75
C ARG A 186 -6.65 -15.35 18.25
N LEU A 187 -6.91 -14.17 17.69
CA LEU A 187 -7.07 -13.96 16.26
C LEU A 187 -5.93 -13.08 15.76
N PHE A 188 -5.22 -13.54 14.72
CA PHE A 188 -4.08 -12.83 14.16
C PHE A 188 -4.49 -12.14 12.87
N LEU A 189 -4.35 -10.82 12.81
CA LEU A 189 -4.61 -10.03 11.62
C LEU A 189 -3.31 -9.43 11.10
N LYS A 190 -3.00 -9.63 9.82
CA LYS A 190 -1.82 -9.04 9.18
C LYS A 190 -2.11 -8.78 7.70
N GLY A 191 -1.85 -7.56 7.23
CA GLY A 191 -2.00 -7.21 5.83
C GLY A 191 -0.80 -7.66 4.97
N GLY A 192 -0.85 -7.39 3.66
CA GLY A 192 0.12 -7.94 2.70
C GLY A 192 -0.03 -9.45 2.55
N PRO A 193 1.07 -10.18 2.28
CA PRO A 193 1.15 -11.62 2.51
C PRO A 193 1.09 -11.86 4.02
N GLY A 194 -0.11 -12.16 4.52
CA GLY A 194 -0.42 -12.09 5.94
C GLY A 194 -1.51 -13.06 6.36
N SER A 195 -2.27 -12.68 7.40
CA SER A 195 -3.29 -13.52 8.01
C SER A 195 -4.63 -12.81 8.09
N VAL A 196 -5.69 -13.61 7.90
CA VAL A 196 -7.09 -13.22 8.01
C VAL A 196 -7.70 -14.01 9.17
N ALA A 197 -8.59 -13.40 9.95
CA ALA A 197 -9.39 -14.14 10.92
C ALA A 197 -10.76 -14.45 10.31
N LEU A 198 -11.17 -15.72 10.39
CA LEU A 198 -12.52 -16.15 10.06
C LEU A 198 -13.34 -16.22 11.35
N VAL A 199 -14.48 -15.53 11.36
CA VAL A 199 -15.39 -15.44 12.50
C VAL A 199 -16.75 -15.98 12.09
N GLU A 200 -17.13 -17.12 12.65
CA GLU A 200 -18.49 -17.65 12.58
C GLU A 200 -19.31 -17.02 13.70
N LEU A 201 -20.51 -16.53 13.38
CA LEU A 201 -21.37 -15.84 14.35
C LEU A 201 -22.11 -16.79 15.29
N PHE A 202 -22.31 -18.03 14.86
CA PHE A 202 -23.06 -19.07 15.56
C PHE A 202 -22.20 -20.33 15.61
N GLU A 203 -22.18 -21.03 16.76
CA GLU A 203 -21.29 -22.17 16.99
C GLU A 203 -21.63 -23.37 16.11
N ASN A 204 -22.89 -23.49 15.71
CA ASN A 204 -23.36 -24.59 14.87
C ASN A 204 -24.65 -24.21 14.11
N GLN A 205 -25.01 -25.07 13.16
CA GLN A 205 -26.18 -24.89 12.32
C GLN A 205 -27.50 -24.87 13.11
N THR A 206 -27.60 -25.59 14.24
CA THR A 206 -28.84 -25.60 15.05
C THR A 206 -29.06 -24.25 15.71
N GLU A 207 -28.03 -23.67 16.31
CA GLU A 207 -28.10 -22.32 16.92
C GLU A 207 -28.46 -21.25 15.89
N PHE A 208 -27.89 -21.35 14.68
CA PHE A 208 -28.25 -20.47 13.57
C PHE A 208 -29.72 -20.61 13.15
N GLU A 209 -30.21 -21.84 12.96
CA GLU A 209 -31.61 -22.10 12.61
C GLU A 209 -32.58 -21.63 13.70
N ASP A 210 -32.22 -21.82 14.96
CA ASP A 210 -32.98 -21.31 16.11
C ASP A 210 -33.00 -19.77 16.07
N PHE A 211 -31.88 -19.10 15.83
CA PHE A 211 -31.82 -17.64 15.70
C PHE A 211 -32.73 -17.11 14.57
N ILE A 212 -32.69 -17.75 13.39
CA ILE A 212 -33.54 -17.37 12.25
C ILE A 212 -35.02 -17.63 12.55
N SER A 213 -35.36 -18.79 13.12
CA SER A 213 -36.74 -19.19 13.38
C SER A 213 -37.45 -18.34 14.43
N ASN A 214 -36.69 -17.76 15.36
CA ASN A 214 -37.18 -16.80 16.34
C ASN A 214 -37.72 -15.51 15.71
N ASN A 215 -37.27 -15.16 14.49
CA ASN A 215 -37.75 -14.01 13.72
C ASN A 215 -37.77 -12.69 14.51
N TRP A 216 -36.77 -12.49 15.38
CA TRP A 216 -36.69 -11.30 16.22
C TRP A 216 -36.43 -10.04 15.40
N LEU A 217 -36.97 -8.90 15.86
CA LEU A 217 -36.60 -7.59 15.33
C LEU A 217 -35.28 -7.16 15.97
N ILE A 218 -34.19 -7.16 15.20
CA ILE A 218 -32.87 -6.78 15.73
C ILE A 218 -32.76 -5.25 15.78
N ASN A 219 -32.71 -4.70 16.99
CA ASN A 219 -32.57 -3.26 17.21
C ASN A 219 -31.12 -2.82 17.06
N GLU A 220 -30.20 -3.57 17.69
CA GLU A 220 -28.78 -3.33 17.60
C GLU A 220 -28.02 -4.66 17.70
N ALA A 221 -26.91 -4.77 16.97
CA ALA A 221 -26.01 -5.91 17.10
C ALA A 221 -24.56 -5.49 16.83
N TYR A 222 -23.63 -5.99 17.65
CA TYR A 222 -22.21 -5.67 17.52
C TYR A 222 -21.29 -6.84 17.86
N LEU A 223 -20.11 -6.84 17.26
CA LEU A 223 -18.92 -7.54 17.74
C LEU A 223 -17.94 -6.53 18.32
N ASP A 224 -17.53 -6.75 19.57
CA ASP A 224 -16.40 -6.05 20.17
C ASP A 224 -15.15 -6.95 20.04
N LEU A 225 -14.19 -6.51 19.22
CA LEU A 225 -12.93 -7.21 18.96
C LEU A 225 -11.82 -6.56 19.78
N TYR A 226 -11.52 -7.11 20.95
CA TYR A 226 -10.52 -6.57 21.86
C TYR A 226 -9.10 -6.90 21.41
N VAL A 227 -8.20 -5.91 21.52
CA VAL A 227 -6.77 -6.10 21.23
C VAL A 227 -6.11 -6.85 22.38
N ASP A 228 -5.37 -7.91 22.06
CA ASP A 228 -4.47 -8.58 23.01
C ASP A 228 -3.17 -7.79 23.15
N GLN A 229 -3.29 -6.72 23.92
CA GLN A 229 -2.21 -5.82 24.28
C GLN A 229 -0.95 -6.54 24.79
N SER A 230 -1.08 -7.71 25.44
CA SER A 230 0.07 -8.47 25.97
C SER A 230 1.06 -8.91 24.89
N LYS A 231 0.64 -8.94 23.61
CA LYS A 231 1.47 -9.29 22.46
C LYS A 231 2.33 -8.16 21.93
N PHE A 232 2.13 -6.93 22.39
CA PHE A 232 2.87 -5.75 21.94
C PHE A 232 3.81 -5.26 23.05
N THR A 233 4.92 -5.96 23.26
CA THR A 233 5.95 -5.56 24.24
C THR A 233 6.99 -4.66 23.59
N GLY A 234 7.13 -3.43 24.09
CA GLY A 234 8.12 -2.47 23.57
C GLY A 234 7.76 -1.87 22.21
N ILE A 235 6.49 -1.95 21.82
CA ILE A 235 5.93 -1.35 20.61
C ILE A 235 4.80 -0.41 21.06
N ASP A 236 4.85 0.84 20.61
CA ASP A 236 3.83 1.84 20.88
C ASP A 236 2.61 1.64 19.97
N GLY A 237 1.48 2.27 20.31
CA GLY A 237 0.21 2.11 19.59
C GLY A 237 0.21 2.60 18.14
N GLU A 238 1.24 3.32 17.69
CA GLU A 238 1.34 3.86 16.33
C GLU A 238 1.49 2.74 15.28
N ALA A 239 2.04 1.58 15.68
CA ALA A 239 2.18 0.42 14.80
C ALA A 239 0.89 -0.41 14.65
N GLU A 240 -0.16 -0.08 15.42
CA GLU A 240 -1.44 -0.80 15.37
C GLU A 240 -2.31 -0.28 14.22
N PRO A 241 -2.98 -1.18 13.46
CA PRO A 241 -3.81 -0.81 12.35
C PRO A 241 -5.03 -0.01 12.81
N GLU A 242 -5.14 1.25 12.42
CA GLU A 242 -6.24 2.10 12.87
C GLU A 242 -7.64 1.57 12.44
N ARG A 243 -7.69 0.79 11.34
CA ARG A 243 -8.92 0.25 10.77
C ARG A 243 -8.81 -1.24 10.47
N ILE A 244 -9.92 -1.93 10.74
CA ILE A 244 -10.22 -3.26 10.22
C ILE A 244 -11.42 -3.21 9.28
N PHE A 245 -11.57 -4.26 8.48
CA PHE A 245 -12.65 -4.44 7.53
C PHE A 245 -13.26 -5.83 7.71
N VAL A 246 -14.58 -5.93 7.55
CA VAL A 246 -15.33 -7.18 7.72
C VAL A 246 -16.25 -7.41 6.52
N TYR A 247 -16.26 -8.63 6.00
CA TYR A 247 -17.06 -9.03 4.85
C TYR A 247 -17.44 -10.51 4.91
N ASN A 248 -18.37 -10.95 4.06
CA ASN A 248 -18.71 -12.37 3.95
C ASN A 248 -17.55 -13.11 3.29
N ALA A 249 -16.93 -14.05 4.00
CA ALA A 249 -15.72 -14.73 3.54
C ALA A 249 -15.98 -15.68 2.37
N ARG A 250 -17.21 -16.20 2.24
CA ARG A 250 -17.59 -17.13 1.17
C ARG A 250 -17.92 -16.40 -0.13
N THR A 251 -18.66 -15.31 -0.05
CA THR A 251 -19.11 -14.56 -1.25
C THR A 251 -18.16 -13.42 -1.63
N GLY A 252 -17.33 -12.96 -0.70
CA GLY A 252 -16.51 -11.75 -0.89
C GLY A 252 -17.30 -10.45 -0.79
N GLU A 253 -18.60 -10.50 -0.48
CA GLU A 253 -19.48 -9.34 -0.47
C GLU A 253 -19.40 -8.57 0.85
N VAL A 254 -19.55 -7.25 0.75
CA VAL A 254 -19.67 -6.37 1.92
C VAL A 254 -20.97 -6.65 2.67
N LEU A 255 -20.95 -6.48 3.99
CA LEU A 255 -22.13 -6.71 4.82
C LEU A 255 -23.17 -5.60 4.62
N ALA A 256 -24.43 -5.89 4.91
CA ALA A 256 -25.53 -4.93 4.73
C ALA A 256 -25.30 -3.61 5.49
N ASP A 257 -24.68 -3.66 6.68
CA ASP A 257 -24.31 -2.49 7.48
C ASP A 257 -23.30 -1.56 6.76
N TYR A 258 -22.47 -2.08 5.86
CA TYR A 258 -21.49 -1.27 5.11
C TYR A 258 -22.16 -0.14 4.32
N ASN A 259 -23.36 -0.40 3.78
CA ASN A 259 -24.11 0.56 2.96
C ASN A 259 -24.72 1.72 3.77
N LEU A 260 -24.68 1.67 5.10
CA LEU A 260 -25.15 2.77 5.96
C LEU A 260 -24.13 3.91 6.15
N GLY A 261 -22.88 3.70 5.75
CA GLY A 261 -21.80 4.67 6.00
C GLY A 261 -21.85 5.88 5.07
N SER A 262 -22.01 7.09 5.62
CA SER A 262 -21.83 8.35 4.89
C SER A 262 -20.35 8.64 4.63
N SER A 263 -19.96 8.80 3.36
CA SER A 263 -18.61 9.19 2.95
C SER A 263 -18.49 10.70 2.75
N SER A 264 -17.82 11.41 3.68
CA SER A 264 -17.31 12.77 3.39
C SER A 264 -16.06 13.21 4.18
N SER A 265 -15.51 12.36 5.05
CA SER A 265 -14.44 12.73 6.00
C SER A 265 -13.16 11.88 5.83
N GLY A 266 -12.66 11.75 4.60
CA GLY A 266 -11.38 11.06 4.32
C GLY A 266 -11.36 9.56 4.67
N ALA A 267 -10.26 8.88 4.34
CA ALA A 267 -10.15 7.41 4.51
C ALA A 267 -10.33 6.96 5.97
N VAL A 268 -9.72 7.67 6.91
CA VAL A 268 -9.69 7.30 8.34
C VAL A 268 -11.07 7.40 9.01
N ASN A 269 -11.91 8.38 8.67
CA ASN A 269 -13.24 8.54 9.29
C ASN A 269 -14.40 8.06 8.40
N SER A 270 -14.10 7.31 7.34
CA SER A 270 -15.14 6.69 6.50
C SER A 270 -15.79 5.50 7.20
N ASN A 271 -17.12 5.39 7.09
CA ASN A 271 -17.91 4.24 7.53
C ASN A 271 -17.68 3.80 9.00
N THR A 272 -17.52 4.76 9.92
CA THR A 272 -17.23 4.47 11.34
C THR A 272 -18.41 3.92 12.13
N ILE A 273 -19.64 4.00 11.58
CA ILE A 273 -20.84 3.41 12.18
C ILE A 273 -20.80 1.87 12.09
N HIS A 274 -20.39 1.34 10.94
CA HIS A 274 -20.26 -0.11 10.73
C HIS A 274 -18.89 -0.61 11.15
N LEU A 275 -17.83 0.03 10.66
CA LEU A 275 -16.43 -0.37 10.84
C LEU A 275 -15.76 0.64 11.78
N GLY A 276 -16.03 0.53 13.08
CA GLY A 276 -15.46 1.40 14.10
C GLY A 276 -13.93 1.50 14.00
N ARG A 277 -13.40 2.69 14.29
CA ARG A 277 -11.95 2.90 14.45
C ARG A 277 -11.44 2.15 15.69
N LEU A 278 -10.14 1.94 15.75
CA LEU A 278 -9.48 1.45 16.96
C LEU A 278 -9.76 2.42 18.12
N GLU A 279 -10.43 1.95 19.17
CA GLU A 279 -10.54 2.66 20.44
C GLU A 279 -9.20 2.57 21.16
N ARG A 280 -8.72 3.68 21.73
CA ARG A 280 -7.40 3.76 22.38
C ARG A 280 -7.51 4.16 23.84
N GLU A 281 -6.48 3.85 24.64
CA GLU A 281 -6.40 4.20 26.06
C GLU A 281 -6.47 5.72 26.31
N VAL A 282 -5.90 6.50 25.41
CA VAL A 282 -5.99 7.97 25.42
C VAL A 282 -6.59 8.40 24.08
N GLU A 283 -7.73 9.10 24.17
CA GLU A 283 -8.44 9.61 22.99
C GLU A 283 -7.52 10.51 22.16
N ASP A 284 -7.54 10.32 20.84
CA ASP A 284 -6.72 11.04 19.86
C ASP A 284 -5.18 10.93 20.01
N ASP A 285 -4.67 10.05 20.89
CA ASP A 285 -3.23 9.76 20.98
C ASP A 285 -2.89 8.46 20.23
N LEU A 286 -2.28 8.61 19.05
CA LEU A 286 -1.84 7.49 18.21
C LEU A 286 -0.75 6.63 18.87
N ASN A 287 0.00 7.15 19.84
CA ASN A 287 0.99 6.37 20.58
C ASN A 287 0.34 5.50 21.66
N SER A 288 -0.85 5.86 22.10
CA SER A 288 -1.58 5.09 23.12
C SER A 288 -2.12 3.79 22.54
N ARG A 289 -2.12 2.76 23.37
CA ARG A 289 -2.39 1.38 22.94
C ARG A 289 -3.87 1.22 22.60
N GLY A 290 -4.12 0.39 21.60
CA GLY A 290 -5.43 -0.06 21.20
C GLY A 290 -6.13 -0.86 22.29
N ILE A 291 -7.44 -0.65 22.44
CA ILE A 291 -8.33 -1.38 23.33
C ILE A 291 -9.17 -2.36 22.52
N LYS A 292 -9.91 -1.87 21.52
CA LYS A 292 -10.83 -2.69 20.72
C LYS A 292 -11.28 -2.03 19.42
N TYR A 293 -11.81 -2.83 18.53
CA TYR A 293 -12.65 -2.40 17.41
C TYR A 293 -14.10 -2.80 17.68
N ARG A 294 -15.05 -1.97 17.25
CA ARG A 294 -16.49 -2.29 17.29
C ARG A 294 -17.05 -2.41 15.88
N ILE A 295 -17.60 -3.57 15.57
CA ILE A 295 -18.25 -3.85 14.28
C ILE A 295 -19.75 -3.96 14.49
N ARG A 296 -20.53 -3.11 13.82
CA ARG A 296 -22.01 -3.18 13.86
C ARG A 296 -22.52 -4.17 12.83
N LEU A 297 -23.41 -5.08 13.22
CA LEU A 297 -23.98 -6.14 12.37
C LEU A 297 -25.51 -6.10 12.34
N THR A 298 -26.10 -4.94 12.66
CA THR A 298 -27.55 -4.83 12.90
C THR A 298 -28.33 -5.11 11.61
N ASN A 299 -27.94 -4.48 10.51
CA ASN A 299 -28.62 -4.69 9.24
C ASN A 299 -28.30 -6.04 8.64
N TYR A 300 -27.09 -6.55 8.85
CA TYR A 300 -26.67 -7.86 8.41
C TYR A 300 -27.56 -8.95 9.02
N LEU A 301 -27.74 -8.95 10.35
CA LEU A 301 -28.61 -9.92 11.01
C LEU A 301 -30.09 -9.76 10.61
N ASN A 302 -30.61 -8.53 10.50
CA ASN A 302 -31.97 -8.31 10.01
C ASN A 302 -32.15 -8.80 8.56
N THR A 303 -31.14 -8.62 7.71
CA THR A 303 -31.16 -9.13 6.33
C THR A 303 -31.18 -10.65 6.33
N LEU A 304 -30.32 -11.29 7.13
CA LEU A 304 -30.29 -12.75 7.26
C LEU A 304 -31.65 -13.32 7.68
N ILE A 305 -32.32 -12.74 8.69
CA ILE A 305 -33.65 -13.18 9.14
C ILE A 305 -34.69 -13.05 8.01
N GLY A 306 -34.58 -12.03 7.17
CA GLY A 306 -35.51 -11.77 6.07
C GLY A 306 -35.26 -12.55 4.78
N LEU A 307 -34.23 -13.40 4.70
CA LEU A 307 -33.93 -14.20 3.51
C LEU A 307 -34.76 -15.48 3.47
N ASP A 308 -35.14 -15.92 2.26
CA ASP A 308 -35.84 -17.20 2.06
C ASP A 308 -34.94 -18.41 2.36
N ASN A 309 -33.63 -18.30 2.12
CA ASN A 309 -32.64 -19.36 2.33
C ASN A 309 -31.35 -18.77 2.94
N PRO A 310 -31.35 -18.39 4.23
CA PRO A 310 -30.18 -17.81 4.87
C PRO A 310 -29.10 -18.86 5.10
N THR A 311 -27.84 -18.46 4.97
CA THR A 311 -26.66 -19.31 5.20
C THR A 311 -25.84 -18.80 6.38
N ASN A 312 -25.30 -19.71 7.19
CA ASN A 312 -24.37 -19.38 8.28
C ASN A 312 -22.94 -19.24 7.72
N ASP A 313 -22.71 -18.24 6.87
CA ASP A 313 -21.40 -18.03 6.28
C ASP A 313 -20.44 -17.31 7.24
N PRO A 314 -19.16 -17.71 7.29
CA PRO A 314 -18.16 -17.05 8.12
C PRO A 314 -17.88 -15.63 7.61
N LEU A 315 -17.56 -14.75 8.55
CA LEU A 315 -17.10 -13.40 8.28
C LEU A 315 -15.57 -13.37 8.25
N ALA A 316 -14.99 -12.75 7.23
CA ALA A 316 -13.56 -12.50 7.17
C ALA A 316 -13.28 -11.13 7.81
N VAL A 317 -12.39 -11.10 8.79
CA VAL A 317 -11.88 -9.89 9.45
C VAL A 317 -10.45 -9.66 8.99
N VAL A 318 -10.18 -8.48 8.45
CA VAL A 318 -8.88 -8.12 7.88
C VAL A 318 -8.46 -6.71 8.29
N VAL A 319 -7.16 -6.44 8.32
CA VAL A 319 -6.66 -5.06 8.44
C VAL A 319 -6.97 -4.26 7.17
N SER A 320 -7.11 -2.95 7.27
CA SER A 320 -7.37 -2.10 6.11
C SER A 320 -6.77 -0.70 6.30
N GLN A 321 -6.07 -0.18 5.30
CA GLN A 321 -5.62 1.21 5.30
C GLN A 321 -6.72 2.21 4.89
N ASN A 322 -7.71 1.73 4.14
CA ASN A 322 -8.82 2.53 3.66
C ASN A 322 -10.02 1.64 3.39
N VAL A 323 -11.04 1.72 4.24
CA VAL A 323 -12.26 0.90 4.16
C VAL A 323 -13.13 1.20 2.94
N ASN A 324 -12.80 2.21 2.14
CA ASN A 324 -13.46 2.49 0.86
C ASN A 324 -12.81 1.74 -0.33
N VAL A 325 -11.60 1.20 -0.15
CA VAL A 325 -10.86 0.51 -1.22
C VAL A 325 -11.11 -1.00 -1.11
N ILE A 326 -12.26 -1.42 -1.61
CA ILE A 326 -12.80 -2.77 -1.45
C ILE A 326 -12.60 -3.67 -2.68
N THR A 327 -11.80 -3.25 -3.66
CA THR A 327 -11.55 -4.05 -4.87
C THR A 327 -10.86 -5.36 -4.50
N GLY A 328 -11.52 -6.49 -4.73
CA GLY A 328 -10.99 -7.82 -4.41
C GLY A 328 -9.71 -8.15 -5.17
N GLN A 329 -8.73 -8.71 -4.46
CA GLN A 329 -7.48 -9.25 -4.97
C GLN A 329 -7.46 -10.75 -4.70
N ARG A 330 -7.13 -11.54 -5.72
CA ARG A 330 -7.09 -13.00 -5.62
C ARG A 330 -5.90 -13.46 -4.80
N ILE A 331 -6.14 -14.45 -3.94
CA ILE A 331 -5.10 -15.10 -3.14
C ILE A 331 -4.51 -16.25 -3.96
N LYS A 332 -3.18 -16.36 -3.99
CA LYS A 332 -2.48 -17.37 -4.79
C LYS A 332 -2.34 -18.72 -4.08
N ASP A 333 -2.26 -18.71 -2.75
CA ASP A 333 -1.97 -19.88 -1.91
C ASP A 333 -2.74 -19.78 -0.58
N ALA A 334 -4.08 -19.83 -0.64
CA ALA A 334 -4.92 -19.80 0.57
C ALA A 334 -4.74 -21.09 1.39
N THR A 335 -4.54 -20.96 2.70
CA THR A 335 -4.29 -22.07 3.64
C THR A 335 -5.41 -22.25 4.66
N ASP A 336 -6.47 -21.45 4.56
CA ASP A 336 -7.62 -21.50 5.45
C ASP A 336 -8.61 -22.61 5.08
N SER A 337 -9.57 -22.86 5.98
CA SER A 337 -10.53 -23.96 5.87
C SER A 337 -11.58 -23.79 4.76
N ILE A 338 -11.79 -22.57 4.27
CA ILE A 338 -12.81 -22.27 3.25
C ILE A 338 -12.19 -21.93 1.88
N GLU A 339 -10.86 -21.99 1.77
CA GLU A 339 -10.09 -21.57 0.60
C GLU A 339 -10.46 -20.15 0.16
N LEU A 340 -10.27 -19.18 1.07
CA LEU A 340 -10.62 -17.77 0.84
C LEU A 340 -10.05 -17.28 -0.50
N GLU A 341 -10.94 -16.92 -1.44
CA GLU A 341 -10.52 -16.62 -2.80
C GLU A 341 -9.94 -15.20 -2.93
N ASN A 342 -10.54 -14.23 -2.22
CA ASN A 342 -10.26 -12.82 -2.39
C ASN A 342 -10.16 -12.07 -1.08
N VAL A 343 -9.28 -11.05 -1.04
CA VAL A 343 -9.20 -10.04 0.02
C VAL A 343 -9.29 -8.63 -0.57
N PRO A 344 -9.77 -7.62 0.16
CA PRO A 344 -9.74 -6.24 -0.30
C PRO A 344 -8.31 -5.76 -0.61
N LEU A 345 -8.15 -4.96 -1.68
CA LEU A 345 -6.87 -4.32 -2.01
C LEU A 345 -6.31 -3.49 -0.84
N SER A 346 -7.18 -2.89 -0.02
CA SER A 346 -6.77 -2.14 1.19
C SER A 346 -6.05 -2.99 2.23
N THR A 347 -6.27 -4.31 2.25
CA THR A 347 -5.57 -5.28 3.11
C THR A 347 -4.21 -5.65 2.52
N VAL A 348 -4.14 -5.85 1.21
CA VAL A 348 -2.88 -6.21 0.51
C VAL A 348 -1.83 -5.11 0.66
N ILE A 349 -2.24 -3.84 0.67
CA ILE A 349 -1.33 -2.70 0.83
C ILE A 349 -1.13 -2.28 2.29
N ALA A 350 -1.70 -3.00 3.27
CA ALA A 350 -1.55 -2.68 4.69
C ALA A 350 -0.32 -3.39 5.28
N PRO A 351 0.75 -2.68 5.70
CA PRO A 351 1.92 -3.32 6.29
C PRO A 351 1.66 -3.77 7.74
N GLU A 352 0.71 -3.13 8.42
CA GLU A 352 0.40 -3.33 9.84
C GLU A 352 -0.28 -4.67 10.12
N GLY A 353 -0.26 -5.04 11.40
CA GLY A 353 -0.94 -6.21 11.93
C GLY A 353 -1.32 -6.03 13.40
N THR A 354 -2.30 -6.81 13.86
CA THR A 354 -2.71 -6.82 15.26
C THR A 354 -3.10 -8.23 15.72
N VAL A 355 -3.19 -8.42 17.03
CA VAL A 355 -3.63 -9.65 17.67
C VAL A 355 -4.83 -9.32 18.52
N LEU A 356 -5.93 -10.05 18.32
CA LEU A 356 -7.19 -9.84 19.01
C LEU A 356 -7.49 -11.05 19.91
N HIS A 357 -8.28 -10.83 20.95
CA HIS A 357 -8.80 -11.90 21.78
C HIS A 357 -9.87 -12.71 21.02
N GLY A 358 -9.75 -14.04 21.05
CA GLY A 358 -10.74 -14.96 20.47
C GLY A 358 -11.83 -15.39 21.47
N ASN A 359 -12.67 -16.34 21.07
CA ASN A 359 -13.76 -16.87 21.91
C ASN A 359 -13.23 -17.69 23.11
N LEU A 360 -12.06 -18.32 22.97
CA LEU A 360 -11.42 -19.12 24.03
C LEU A 360 -10.44 -18.31 24.89
N SER A 361 -10.46 -16.98 24.81
CA SER A 361 -9.49 -16.16 25.53
C SER A 361 -9.46 -16.42 27.03
N THR A 362 -8.27 -16.33 27.63
CA THR A 362 -8.08 -16.49 29.09
C THR A 362 -8.64 -15.33 29.90
N ASP A 363 -8.89 -14.19 29.25
CA ASP A 363 -9.57 -13.03 29.82
C ASP A 363 -11.07 -13.07 29.42
N PRO A 364 -11.98 -13.48 30.33
CA PRO A 364 -13.39 -13.67 29.99
C PRO A 364 -14.10 -12.40 29.52
N ASP A 365 -13.69 -11.23 30.03
CA ASP A 365 -14.34 -9.95 29.73
C ASP A 365 -13.98 -9.44 28.32
N LYS A 366 -12.91 -9.98 27.73
CA LYS A 366 -12.41 -9.63 26.39
C LYS A 366 -12.70 -10.70 25.33
N ARG A 367 -13.38 -11.79 25.69
CA ARG A 367 -13.74 -12.84 24.74
C ARG A 367 -14.59 -12.28 23.61
N LEU A 368 -14.33 -12.77 22.39
CA LEU A 368 -15.15 -12.45 21.25
C LEU A 368 -16.57 -12.98 21.46
N GLN A 369 -17.55 -12.07 21.42
CA GLN A 369 -18.96 -12.37 21.63
C GLN A 369 -19.84 -11.51 20.71
N LEU A 370 -20.85 -12.15 20.12
CA LEU A 370 -21.93 -11.45 19.42
C LEU A 370 -22.93 -10.88 20.44
N LYS A 371 -23.06 -9.56 20.48
CA LYS A 371 -24.02 -8.86 21.33
C LYS A 371 -25.22 -8.47 20.48
N VAL A 372 -26.41 -9.00 20.78
CA VAL A 372 -27.65 -8.73 20.05
C VAL A 372 -28.69 -8.15 21.00
N PHE A 373 -29.22 -6.98 20.67
CA PHE A 373 -30.35 -6.33 21.31
C PHE A 373 -31.54 -6.43 20.38
N TYR A 374 -32.59 -7.12 20.81
CA TYR A 374 -33.72 -7.42 19.95
C TYR A 374 -35.05 -7.22 20.65
N THR A 375 -36.11 -7.21 19.87
CA THR A 375 -37.50 -7.24 20.33
C THR A 375 -38.16 -8.50 19.81
N GLU A 376 -38.76 -9.25 20.72
CA GLU A 376 -39.55 -10.44 20.40
C GLU A 376 -40.80 -10.03 19.62
N THR A 377 -41.05 -10.69 18.49
CA THR A 377 -42.28 -10.52 17.72
C THR A 377 -43.36 -11.45 18.29
N ASN A 378 -44.47 -10.87 18.75
CA ASN A 378 -45.63 -11.62 19.29
C ASN A 378 -46.42 -12.37 18.21
#